data_AF-A0A9D2DH69-F1
#
_entry.id   AF-A0A9D2DH69-F1
#
_cell.length_a   1.000
_cell.length_b   1.000
_cell.length_c   1.000
_cell.angle_alpha   90.00
_cell.angle_beta   90.00
_cell.angle_gamma   90.00
#
_symmetry.space_group_name_H-M   'P 1'
#
loop_
_entity.id
_entity.type
_entity.pdbx_description
1 polymer ?
#
loop_
_entity_poly.entity_id
_entity_poly.type
_entity_poly.pdbx_seq_one_letter_code
_entity_poly.pdbx_strand_id
1 'polypeptide(L)' 'MKYSNLNALINGSKSSRDFFLSLPVSMQMKLHEHSPYIHSAAELHNTVYIIQNARRLSDVSGFDISAKM' A
#
# COMPACT_ATOMS: atom_id res chain seq x y z
N MET A 1 -3.13 -18.34 0.13
CA MET A 1 -3.94 -18.06 1.34
C MET A 1 -4.54 -16.68 1.20
N LYS A 2 -5.80 -16.50 1.62
CA LYS A 2 -6.42 -15.18 1.77
C LYS A 2 -6.56 -14.86 3.25
N TYR A 3 -6.04 -13.72 3.66
CA TYR A 3 -6.21 -13.15 4.99
C TYR A 3 -7.39 -12.18 4.99
N SER A 4 -7.95 -11.87 6.14
CA SER A 4 -9.13 -10.99 6.23
C SER A 4 -8.83 -9.53 5.89
N ASN A 5 -7.59 -9.07 6.10
CA ASN A 5 -7.12 -7.71 5.82
C ASN A 5 -5.60 -7.64 5.91
N LEU A 6 -5.04 -6.45 5.70
CA LEU A 6 -3.60 -6.19 5.78
C LEU A 6 -3.00 -6.60 7.13
N ASN A 7 -3.68 -6.31 8.24
CA ASN A 7 -3.18 -6.63 9.56
C ASN A 7 -3.07 -8.15 9.78
N ALA A 8 -4.09 -8.91 9.37
CA ALA A 8 -4.06 -10.36 9.40
C ALA A 8 -2.96 -10.92 8.48
N LEU A 9 -2.74 -10.32 7.31
CA LEU A 9 -1.67 -10.71 6.38
C LEU A 9 -0.28 -10.52 7.00
N ILE A 10 0.04 -9.33 7.52
CA ILE A 10 1.37 -9.07 8.10
C ILE A 10 1.58 -9.89 9.38
N ASN A 11 0.53 -10.18 10.15
CA ASN A 11 0.65 -11.03 11.34
C ASN A 11 0.82 -12.51 10.98
N GLY A 12 0.20 -12.98 9.90
CA GLY A 12 0.24 -14.38 9.48
C GLY A 12 1.32 -14.74 8.46
N SER A 13 2.00 -13.76 7.85
CA SER A 13 3.01 -13.98 6.81
C SER A 13 4.28 -13.18 7.09
N LYS A 14 5.38 -13.89 7.38
CA LYS A 14 6.68 -13.27 7.66
C LYS A 14 7.20 -12.45 6.49
N SER A 15 7.20 -13.00 5.28
CA SER A 15 7.71 -12.29 4.09
C SER A 15 6.88 -11.05 3.77
N SER A 16 5.55 -11.10 3.96
CA SER A 16 4.69 -9.93 3.77
C SER A 16 4.94 -8.86 4.83
N ARG A 17 5.20 -9.25 6.08
CA ARG A 17 5.61 -8.33 7.15
C ARG A 17 6.95 -7.68 6.86
N ASP A 18 7.96 -8.47 6.48
CA ASP A 18 9.29 -7.98 6.17
C ASP A 18 9.25 -6.98 5.01
N PHE A 19 8.46 -7.28 3.97
CA PHE A 19 8.21 -6.33 2.88
C PHE A 19 7.51 -5.05 3.38
N PHE A 20 6.41 -5.17 4.12
CA PHE A 20 5.68 -4.01 4.65
C PHE A 20 6.58 -3.09 5.48
N LEU A 21 7.41 -3.66 6.37
CA LEU A 21 8.31 -2.90 7.25
C LEU A 21 9.48 -2.26 6.49
N SER A 22 9.83 -2.75 5.30
CA SER A 22 10.84 -2.12 4.44
C SER A 22 10.34 -0.86 3.72
N LEU A 23 9.03 -0.63 3.70
CA LEU A 23 8.43 0.55 3.06
C LEU A 23 8.57 1.79 3.96
N PRO A 24 8.62 3.01 3.39
CA PRO A 24 8.57 4.24 4.18
C PRO A 24 7.30 4.33 5.04
N VAL A 25 7.37 5.01 6.19
CA VAL A 25 6.23 5.15 7.12
C VAL A 25 5.00 5.75 6.43
N SER A 26 5.17 6.75 5.55
CA SER A 26 4.05 7.32 4.79
C SER A 26 3.35 6.29 3.90
N MET A 27 4.11 5.37 3.31
CA MET A 27 3.57 4.27 2.51
C MET A 27 2.85 3.26 3.39
N GLN A 28 3.40 2.93 4.56
CA GLN A 28 2.77 2.06 5.55
C GLN A 28 1.41 2.61 6.00
N MET A 29 1.35 3.90 6.33
CA MET A 29 0.10 4.58 6.71
C MET A 29 -0.93 4.54 5.58
N LYS A 30 -0.50 4.82 4.33
CA LYS A 30 -1.41 4.77 3.18
C LYS A 30 -1.95 3.37 2.92
N LEU A 31 -1.13 2.34 3.09
CA LEU A 31 -1.58 0.94 2.98
C LEU A 31 -2.61 0.59 4.06
N HIS A 32 -2.48 1.14 5.27
CA HIS A 32 -3.48 0.95 6.32
C HIS A 32 -4.85 1.55 5.97
N GLU A 33 -4.91 2.66 5.22
CA GLU A 33 -6.17 3.21 4.69
C GLU A 33 -6.86 2.24 3.73
N HIS A 34 -6.09 1.39 3.02
CA HIS A 34 -6.58 0.38 2.10
C HIS A 34 -6.61 -1.04 2.69
N SER A 35 -6.38 -1.18 4.00
CA SER A 35 -6.27 -2.46 4.72
C SER A 35 -7.38 -3.48 4.40
N PRO A 36 -8.68 -3.09 4.30
CA PRO A 36 -9.76 -4.03 4.01
C PRO A 36 -9.68 -4.73 2.65
N TYR A 37 -8.86 -4.25 1.72
CA TYR A 37 -8.75 -4.77 0.36
C TYR A 37 -7.46 -5.58 0.10
N ILE A 38 -6.59 -5.67 1.11
CA ILE A 38 -5.29 -6.34 1.00
C ILE A 38 -5.36 -7.65 1.75
N HIS A 39 -5.56 -8.75 1.03
CA HIS A 39 -5.75 -10.10 1.59
C HIS A 39 -4.58 -11.04 1.31
N SER A 40 -3.60 -10.61 0.51
CA SER A 40 -2.50 -11.43 0.03
C SER A 40 -1.25 -10.60 -0.24
N ALA A 41 -0.10 -11.27 -0.34
CA ALA A 41 1.15 -10.62 -0.70
C ALA A 41 1.08 -9.96 -2.09
N ALA A 42 0.41 -10.60 -3.06
CA ALA A 42 0.25 -10.05 -4.40
C ALA A 42 -0.56 -8.75 -4.39
N GLU A 43 -1.66 -8.71 -3.64
CA GLU A 43 -2.45 -7.48 -3.46
C GLU A 43 -1.63 -6.39 -2.75
N LEU A 44 -0.85 -6.74 -1.72
CA LEU A 44 0.05 -5.79 -1.04
C LEU A 44 1.05 -5.15 -2.02
N HIS A 45 1.74 -5.94 -2.84
CA HIS A 45 2.67 -5.42 -3.85
C HIS A 45 1.96 -4.57 -4.90
N ASN A 46 0.80 -5.01 -5.39
CA ASN A 46 0.02 -4.25 -6.37
C ASN A 46 -0.47 -2.91 -5.82
N THR A 47 -0.96 -2.86 -4.58
CA THR A 47 -1.40 -1.60 -3.97
C THR A 47 -0.24 -0.62 -3.82
N VAL A 48 0.95 -1.10 -3.41
CA VAL A 48 2.17 -0.26 -3.36
C VAL A 48 2.48 0.32 -4.75
N TYR A 49 2.50 -0.53 -5.78
CA TYR A 49 2.76 -0.12 -7.16
C TYR A 49 1.76 0.94 -7.65
N ILE A 50 0.46 0.75 -7.39
CA ILE A 50 -0.59 1.69 -7.79
C ILE A 50 -0.40 3.05 -7.12
N ILE A 51 -0.15 3.08 -5.81
CA ILE A 51 0.03 4.33 -5.07
C ILE A 51 1.28 5.08 -5.54
N GLN A 52 2.39 4.37 -5.75
CA GLN A 52 3.62 4.98 -6.26
C GLN A 52 3.45 5.55 -7.66
N ASN A 53 2.76 4.84 -8.55
CA ASN A 53 2.48 5.33 -9.89
C ASN A 53 1.52 6.51 -9.90
N ALA A 54 0.49 6.51 -9.06
CA ALA A 54 -0.41 7.64 -8.92
C ALA A 54 0.35 8.90 -8.49
N ARG A 55 1.26 8.79 -7.52
CA ARG A 55 2.13 9.88 -7.09
C ARG A 55 3.08 10.34 -8.20
N ARG A 56 3.68 9.41 -8.95
CA ARG A 56 4.57 9.76 -10.06
C ARG A 56 3.82 10.53 -11.14
N LEU A 57 2.57 10.15 -11.43
CA LEU A 57 1.75 10.84 -12.42
C LEU A 57 1.37 12.25 -11.97
N SER A 58 1.08 12.48 -10.68
CA SER A 58 0.86 13.85 -10.16
C SER A 58 2.11 14.70 -10.26
N ASP A 59 3.29 14.14 -9.96
CA ASP A 59 4.56 14.87 -10.01
C ASP A 59 4.95 15.25 -11.46
N VAL A 60 4.71 14.35 -12.43
CA VAL A 60 5.08 14.58 -13.84
C VAL A 60 4.08 15.50 -14.57
N SER A 61 2.80 15.45 -14.22
CA SER A 61 1.77 16.23 -14.91
C SER A 61 1.66 17.69 -14.44
N GLY A 62 2.32 18.06 -13.35
CA GLY A 62 2.20 19.40 -12.76
C GLY A 62 0.80 19.73 -12.23
N PHE A 63 -0.10 18.73 -12.19
CA PHE A 63 -1.46 18.85 -11.67
C PHE A 63 -1.46 18.32 -10.22
N ASP A 64 -1.34 19.23 -9.26
CA ASP A 64 -1.43 18.87 -7.84
C ASP A 64 -2.88 18.50 -7.48
N ILE A 65 -3.13 17.20 -7.29
CA ILE A 65 -4.44 16.66 -6.88
C ILE A 65 -4.67 16.85 -5.37
N SER A 66 -3.65 17.29 -4.61
CA SER A 66 -3.76 17.51 -3.16
C SER A 66 -4.72 18.65 -2.78
N ALA A 67 -5.20 19.44 -3.75
CA ALA A 67 -6.11 20.57 -3.51
C ALA A 67 -7.61 20.19 -3.36
N LYS A 68 -7.98 18.90 -3.29
CA LYS A 68 -9.40 18.50 -3.36
C LYS A 68 -9.90 17.46 -2.36
N MET A 69 -9.24 17.29 -1.21
CA MET A 69 -9.79 16.53 -0.07
C MET A 69 -9.97 17.40 1.15
#